data_AF-A0A397BS19-F1
#
_entry.id   AF-A0A397BS19-F1
#
_cell.length_a   1.000
_cell.length_b   1.000
_cell.length_c   1.000
_cell.angle_alpha   90.00
_cell.angle_beta   90.00
_cell.angle_gamma   90.00
#
_symmetry.space_group_name_H-M   'P 1'
#
loop_
_entity.id
_entity.type
_entity.pdbx_description
1 polymer ?
#
loop_
_entity_poly.entity_id
_entity_poly.type
_entity_poly.pdbx_seq_one_letter_code
_entity_poly.pdbx_strand_id
1 'polypeptide(L)' 'MPALDYHFDSTGKKLKSKWDSYDVDAELDKVDDDTATSALRRPTSSPDQLRRKVGELEHEFEAVRSFL' A
#
# COMPACT_ATOMS: atom_id res chain seq x y z
N MET A 1 0.89 -20.49 -9.28
CA MET A 1 1.78 -20.46 -8.10
C MET A 1 2.71 -19.28 -8.29
N PRO A 2 2.59 -18.18 -7.52
CA PRO A 2 3.53 -17.06 -7.66
C PRO A 2 4.91 -17.54 -7.22
N ALA A 3 5.93 -17.33 -8.07
CA ALA A 3 7.31 -17.60 -7.73
C ALA A 3 7.72 -16.58 -6.65
N LEU A 4 7.93 -17.05 -5.43
CA LEU A 4 8.51 -16.24 -4.36
C LEU A 4 9.97 -16.02 -4.72
N ASP A 5 10.36 -14.76 -4.94
CA ASP A 5 11.72 -14.33 -5.30
C ASP A 5 12.72 -14.69 -4.19
N TYR A 6 13.13 -15.96 -4.21
CA TYR A 6 14.22 -16.48 -3.39
C TYR A 6 15.53 -16.15 -4.08
N HIS A 7 16.06 -14.97 -3.80
CA HIS A 7 17.37 -14.57 -4.29
C HIS A 7 18.46 -15.12 -3.35
N PHE A 8 19.24 -16.07 -3.86
CA PHE A 8 20.45 -16.56 -3.24
C PHE A 8 21.66 -15.87 -3.87
N ASP A 9 22.67 -15.54 -3.08
CA ASP A 9 23.96 -15.10 -3.62
C ASP A 9 24.63 -16.25 -4.40
N SER A 10 25.67 -15.94 -5.18
CA SER A 10 26.44 -16.94 -5.93
C SER A 10 27.15 -17.98 -5.05
N THR A 11 27.14 -17.77 -3.72
CA THR A 11 27.65 -18.68 -2.69
C THR A 11 26.55 -19.49 -2.00
N GLY A 12 25.29 -19.37 -2.43
CA GLY A 12 24.15 -20.13 -1.90
C GLY A 12 23.64 -19.65 -0.55
N LYS A 13 24.01 -18.44 -0.09
CA LYS A 13 23.38 -17.81 1.07
C LYS A 13 22.15 -17.03 0.62
N LYS A 14 21.06 -17.22 1.36
CA LYS A 14 19.82 -16.48 1.14
C LYS A 14 20.06 -15.01 1.43
N LEU A 15 19.87 -14.14 0.45
CA LEU A 15 19.84 -12.71 0.72
C LEU A 15 18.60 -12.42 1.56
N LYS A 16 18.79 -11.65 2.63
CA LYS A 16 17.67 -11.19 3.45
C LYS A 16 16.77 -10.31 2.58
N SER A 17 15.54 -10.75 2.38
CA SER A 17 14.50 -9.97 1.72
C SER A 17 13.78 -9.10 2.74
N LYS A 18 13.10 -8.06 2.24
CA LYS A 18 12.24 -7.18 3.06
C LYS A 18 11.21 -7.97 3.86
N TRP A 19 10.80 -9.13 3.34
CA TRP A 19 9.82 -10.03 3.95
C TRP A 19 10.40 -10.94 5.04
N ASP A 20 11.72 -11.19 5.06
CA ASP A 20 12.35 -12.04 6.08
C ASP A 20 12.39 -11.37 7.46
N SER A 21 12.23 -10.05 7.51
CA SER A 21 12.18 -9.26 8.75
C SER A 21 10.76 -8.76 9.07
N TYR A 22 9.74 -9.14 8.29
CA TYR A 22 8.38 -8.68 8.50
C TYR A 22 7.71 -9.57 9.55
N ASP A 23 7.40 -8.95 10.69
CA ASP A 23 6.71 -9.61 11.80
C ASP A 23 5.19 -9.51 11.58
N VAL A 24 4.64 -10.58 11.00
CA VAL A 24 3.21 -10.65 10.68
C VAL A 24 2.36 -10.55 11.94
N ASP A 25 2.81 -11.13 13.06
CA ASP A 25 2.05 -11.16 14.31
C ASP A 25 1.98 -9.76 14.92
N ALA A 26 3.11 -9.04 14.97
CA ALA A 26 3.15 -7.66 15.44
C ALA A 26 2.35 -6.69 14.55
N GLU A 27 2.20 -7.00 13.26
CA GLU A 27 1.39 -6.20 12.33
C GLU A 27 -0.10 -6.52 12.47
N LEU A 28 -0.45 -7.77 12.76
CA LEU A 28 -1.83 -8.17 13.06
C LEU A 28 -2.32 -7.54 14.36
N ASP A 29 -1.49 -7.49 15.41
CA ASP A 29 -1.83 -6.84 16.68
C ASP A 29 -2.14 -5.34 16.50
N LYS A 30 -1.44 -4.66 15.58
CA LYS A 30 -1.72 -3.25 15.25
C LYS A 30 -3.07 -3.08 14.56
N VAL A 31 -3.58 -4.07 13.85
CA VAL A 31 -4.88 -3.96 13.15
C VAL A 31 -6.03 -3.85 14.14
N ASP A 32 -5.96 -4.54 15.28
CA ASP A 32 -6.99 -4.48 16.32
C ASP A 32 -6.99 -3.12 17.05
N ASP A 33 -5.80 -2.55 17.29
CA ASP A 33 -5.65 -1.20 17.86
C ASP A 33 -5.97 -0.08 16.83
N ASP A 34 -5.61 -0.29 15.56
CA ASP A 34 -5.89 0.62 14.46
C ASP A 34 -7.34 0.56 14.02
N THR A 35 -8.10 -0.52 14.25
CA THR A 35 -9.56 -0.49 14.02
C THR A 35 -10.27 0.36 15.08
N ALA A 36 -9.81 0.32 16.33
CA ALA A 36 -10.31 1.18 17.40
C ALA A 36 -9.94 2.66 17.17
N THR A 37 -8.75 2.96 16.65
CA THR A 37 -8.31 4.34 16.36
C THR A 37 -8.67 4.85 14.96
N SER A 38 -8.84 3.98 13.96
CA SER A 38 -9.35 4.34 12.61
C SER A 38 -10.80 4.81 12.66
N ALA A 39 -11.62 4.23 13.54
CA ALA A 39 -12.95 4.76 13.86
C ALA A 39 -12.90 6.22 14.41
N LEU A 40 -11.74 6.64 14.95
CA LEU A 40 -11.50 8.00 15.44
C LEU A 40 -10.86 8.93 14.40
N ARG A 41 -10.17 8.39 13.38
CA ARG A 41 -9.60 9.17 12.27
C ARG A 41 -10.68 9.45 11.23
N ARG A 42 -11.62 10.31 11.61
CA ARG A 42 -12.52 10.99 10.69
C ARG A 42 -11.69 11.55 9.53
N PRO A 43 -12.06 11.30 8.26
CA PRO A 43 -11.39 11.93 7.13
C PRO A 43 -11.40 13.44 7.35
N THR A 44 -10.23 14.06 7.51
CA THR A 44 -10.10 15.51 7.67
C THR A 44 -10.23 16.24 6.33
N SER A 45 -10.35 15.48 5.23
CA SER A 45 -10.62 16.04 3.91
C SER A 45 -12.02 16.64 3.88
N SER A 46 -12.10 17.96 3.69
CA SER A 46 -13.38 18.60 3.42
C SER A 46 -13.98 18.01 2.13
N PRO A 47 -15.31 17.99 1.99
CA PRO A 47 -15.96 17.53 0.76
C PRO A 47 -15.44 18.23 -0.50
N ASP A 48 -15.00 19.49 -0.38
CA ASP A 48 -14.41 20.25 -1.50
C ASP A 48 -13.01 19.76 -1.89
N GLN A 49 -12.22 19.23 -0.94
CA GLN A 49 -10.93 18.62 -1.27
C GLN A 49 -11.13 17.28 -1.98
N LEU A 50 -12.13 16.51 -1.58
CA LEU A 50 -12.48 15.26 -2.26
C LEU A 50 -12.96 15.52 -3.69
N ARG A 51 -13.84 16.50 -3.89
CA ARG A 51 -14.32 16.89 -5.23
C ARG A 51 -13.19 17.33 -6.16
N ARG A 52 -12.22 18.09 -5.64
CA ARG A 52 -11.03 18.50 -6.41
C ARG A 52 -10.16 17.32 -6.81
N LYS A 53 -9.86 16.41 -5.88
CA LYS A 53 -9.07 15.21 -6.17
C LYS A 53 -9.74 14.28 -7.19
N VAL A 54 -11.06 14.16 -7.14
CA VAL A 54 -11.82 13.37 -8.12
C VAL A 54 -11.70 13.98 -9.52
N GLY A 55 -11.86 15.30 -9.67
CA GLY A 55 -11.71 15.96 -10.97
C GLY A 55 -10.29 15.90 -11.54
N GLU A 56 -9.27 15.99 -10.67
CA GLU A 56 -7.86 15.82 -11.07
C GLU A 56 -7.60 14.39 -11.58
N LEU A 57 -8.13 13.38 -10.90
CA LEU A 57 -7.98 11.97 -11.29
C LEU A 57 -8.71 11.64 -12.61
N GLU A 58 -9.88 12.23 -12.86
CA GLU A 58 -10.60 12.08 -14.13
C GLU A 58 -9.79 12.65 -15.31
N HIS A 59 -9.12 13.78 -15.09
CA HIS A 59 -8.26 14.40 -16.09
C HIS A 59 -7.03 13.54 -16.41
N GLU A 60 -6.38 12.98 -15.39
CA GLU A 60 -5.27 12.04 -15.58
C GLU A 60 -5.69 10.78 -16.34
N PHE A 61 -6.87 10.23 -16.02
CA PHE A 61 -7.39 9.04 -16.68
C PHE A 61 -7.77 9.29 -18.15
N GLU A 62 -8.35 10.45 -18.46
CA GLU A 62 -8.62 10.85 -19.85
C GLU A 62 -7.32 11.05 -20.64
N ALA A 63 -6.30 11.68 -20.04
CA ALA A 63 -5.01 11.85 -20.69
C ALA A 63 -4.37 10.51 -21.06
N VAL A 64 -4.38 9.52 -20.15
CA VAL A 64 -3.89 8.16 -20.42
C VAL A 64 -4.70 7.48 -21.53
N ARG A 65 -6.04 7.60 -21.51
CA ARG A 65 -6.90 7.04 -22.57
C ARG A 65 -6.67 7.67 -23.94
N SER A 66 -6.37 8.96 -24.00
CA SER A 66 -6.08 9.66 -25.25
C SER A 66 -4.71 9.33 -25.84
N PHE A 67 -3.79 8.82 -25.01
CA PHE A 67 -2.43 8.45 -25.41
C PHE A 67 -2.32 7.05 -26.01
N LEU A 68 -3.24 6.15 -25.66
CA LEU A 68 -3.35 4.77 -26.16
C LEU A 68 -4.14 4.72 -27.48
#